data_AF-A0A5D2P2K2-F1
#
_entry.id   AF-A0A5D2P2K2-F1
#
_cell.length_a   1.000
_cell.length_b   1.000
_cell.length_c   1.000
_cell.angle_alpha   90.00
_cell.angle_beta   90.00
_cell.angle_gamma   90.00
#
_symmetry.space_group_name_H-M   'P 1'
#
loop_
_entity.id
_entity.type
_entity.pdbx_description
1 polymer ?
#
loop_
_entity_poly.entity_id
_entity_poly.type
_entity_poly.pdbx_seq_one_letter_code
_entity_poly.pdbx_strand_id
1 'polypeptide(L)'
;MLPSWKVIPPGFVFSTLIIISFSNFITCNNQHILSSCNFDAIYQVGDSIAETGNDVQDNPSSIFARFPYGETVKKATGRCSDGLLMI
;
A
#
# COMPACT_ATOMS: atom_id res chain seq x y z
N MET A 1 22.33 -49.35 19.43
CA MET A 1 21.98 -48.96 18.04
C MET A 1 21.58 -47.50 18.09
N LEU A 2 22.54 -46.58 18.01
CA LEU A 2 22.31 -45.13 18.10
C LEU A 2 22.11 -44.56 16.69
N PRO A 3 21.18 -43.60 16.50
CA PRO A 3 20.85 -43.11 15.17
C PRO A 3 22.04 -42.35 14.58
N SER A 4 22.40 -42.62 13.34
CA SER A 4 23.40 -41.83 12.63
C SER A 4 22.75 -40.50 12.25
N TRP A 5 23.06 -39.47 13.03
CA TRP A 5 22.72 -38.11 12.67
C TRP A 5 23.52 -37.79 11.40
N LYS A 6 22.83 -37.63 10.27
CA LYS A 6 23.43 -37.24 9.00
C LYS A 6 24.12 -35.89 9.21
N VAL A 7 25.45 -35.92 9.33
CA VAL A 7 26.29 -34.73 9.41
C VAL A 7 26.06 -33.95 8.12
N ILE A 8 25.44 -32.78 8.23
CA ILE A 8 25.21 -31.90 7.10
C ILE A 8 26.58 -31.40 6.63
N PRO A 9 26.95 -31.61 5.35
CA PRO A 9 28.26 -31.21 4.88
C PRO A 9 28.41 -29.68 4.93
N PRO A 10 29.57 -29.15 5.36
CA PRO A 10 29.78 -27.72 5.56
C PRO A 10 29.56 -26.88 4.28
N GLY A 11 29.78 -27.48 3.10
CA GLY A 11 29.50 -26.84 1.81
C GLY A 11 28.02 -26.55 1.55
N PHE A 12 27.11 -27.36 2.10
CA PHE A 12 25.66 -27.14 1.97
C PHE A 12 25.23 -25.90 2.78
N VAL A 13 25.77 -25.74 3.99
CA VAL A 13 25.51 -24.58 4.86
C VAL A 13 26.07 -23.30 4.23
N PHE A 14 27.24 -23.36 3.62
CA PHE A 14 27.83 -22.21 2.93
C PHE A 14 27.02 -21.78 1.71
N SER A 15 26.55 -22.76 0.91
CA SER A 15 25.71 -22.49 -0.26
C SER A 15 24.36 -21.87 0.12
N THR A 16 23.72 -22.34 1.19
CA THR A 16 22.45 -21.76 1.65
C THR A 16 22.62 -20.34 2.18
N LEU A 17 23.72 -20.04 2.87
CA LEU A 17 24.02 -18.68 3.33
C LEU A 17 24.23 -17.68 2.18
N ILE A 18 24.90 -18.11 1.10
CA ILE A 18 25.06 -17.27 -0.10
C ILE A 18 23.70 -16.97 -0.75
N ILE A 19 22.84 -17.97 -0.90
CA ILE A 19 21.50 -17.80 -1.51
C ILE A 19 20.65 -16.83 -0.67
N ILE A 20 20.68 -16.96 0.66
CA ILE A 20 19.99 -16.04 1.58
C ILE A 20 20.54 -14.62 1.44
N SER A 21 21.86 -14.46 1.36
CA SER A 21 22.48 -13.13 1.15
C SER A 21 22.07 -12.48 -0.17
N PHE A 22 22.01 -13.23 -1.26
CA PHE A 22 21.55 -12.72 -2.56
C PHE A 22 20.05 -12.39 -2.57
N SER A 23 19.21 -13.17 -1.88
CA SER A 23 17.78 -12.86 -1.78
C SER A 23 17.48 -11.55 -1.05
N ASN A 24 18.29 -11.17 -0.05
CA ASN A 24 18.18 -9.90 0.65
C ASN A 24 18.69 -8.70 -0.18
N PHE A 25 19.53 -8.95 -1.20
CA PHE A 25 19.98 -7.92 -2.13
C PHE A 25 18.96 -7.64 -3.24
N ILE A 26 18.12 -8.63 -3.59
CA ILE A 26 17.08 -8.51 -4.64
C ILE A 26 15.73 -8.05 -4.11
N THR A 27 15.54 -7.93 -2.79
CA THR A 27 14.39 -7.20 -2.24
C THR A 27 14.48 -5.72 -2.63
N CYS A 28 13.89 -5.37 -3.78
CA CYS A 28 13.57 -4.01 -4.15
C CYS A 28 12.78 -3.39 -3.00
N ASN A 29 13.35 -2.37 -2.35
CA ASN A 29 12.57 -1.48 -1.52
C ASN A 29 11.41 -0.99 -2.40
N ASN A 30 10.18 -1.39 -2.08
CA ASN A 30 8.96 -0.75 -2.60
C ASN A 30 8.90 0.67 -1.99
N GLN A 31 9.90 1.48 -2.28
CA GLN A 31 10.00 2.86 -1.88
C GLN A 31 8.89 3.57 -2.65
N HIS A 32 7.92 4.07 -1.90
CA HIS A 32 6.80 4.83 -2.45
C HIS A 32 7.35 5.93 -3.37
N ILE A 33 6.76 6.14 -4.55
CA ILE A 33 7.31 7.06 -5.57
C ILE A 33 7.60 8.46 -5.01
N LEU A 34 6.81 8.89 -4.03
CA LEU A 34 7.00 10.14 -3.30
C LEU A 34 8.28 10.17 -2.47
N SER A 35 8.62 9.09 -1.75
CA SER A 35 9.82 9.05 -0.92
C SER A 35 11.10 8.89 -1.73
N SER A 36 11.04 8.36 -2.96
CA SER A 36 12.16 8.43 -3.92
C SER A 36 12.46 9.87 -4.36
N CYS A 37 11.46 10.75 -4.33
CA CYS A 37 11.58 12.16 -4.68
C CYS A 37 11.71 13.07 -3.44
N ASN A 38 11.89 12.51 -2.24
CA ASN A 38 11.94 13.23 -0.96
C ASN A 38 10.68 14.06 -0.67
N PHE A 39 9.50 13.59 -1.09
CA PHE A 39 8.22 14.14 -0.67
C PHE A 39 7.65 13.32 0.49
N ASP A 40 7.37 14.00 1.61
CA ASP A 40 6.82 13.38 2.80
C ASP A 40 5.28 13.32 2.78
N ALA A 41 4.63 14.26 2.09
CA ALA A 41 3.18 14.39 2.06
C ALA A 41 2.69 15.11 0.79
N ILE A 42 1.41 14.89 0.47
CA ILE A 42 0.66 15.65 -0.54
C ILE A 42 -0.41 16.46 0.18
N TYR A 43 -0.43 17.77 -0.05
CA TYR A 43 -1.48 18.67 0.43
C TYR A 43 -2.33 19.10 -0.75
N GLN A 44 -3.64 18.90 -0.66
CA GLN A 44 -4.58 19.21 -1.72
C GLN A 44 -5.52 20.32 -1.30
N VAL A 45 -5.71 21.31 -2.17
CA VAL A 45 -6.65 22.41 -1.99
C VAL A 45 -7.44 22.53 -3.29
N GLY A 46 -8.75 22.68 -3.19
CA GLY A 46 -9.60 22.79 -4.35
C GLY A 46 -11.07 22.80 -3.99
N ASP A 47 -11.88 22.42 -4.97
CA ASP A 47 -13.33 22.27 -4.85
C ASP A 47 -13.71 20.78 -4.77
N SER A 48 -14.92 20.45 -5.23
CA SER A 48 -15.46 19.09 -5.26
C SER A 48 -14.57 18.04 -5.92
N ILE A 49 -13.65 18.43 -6.83
CA ILE A 49 -12.74 17.49 -7.50
C ILE A 49 -11.59 17.05 -6.57
N ALA A 50 -11.16 17.92 -5.65
CA ALA A 50 -10.11 17.62 -4.67
C ALA A 50 -10.67 17.13 -3.32
N GLU A 51 -11.99 17.24 -3.13
CA GLU A 51 -12.66 17.01 -1.85
C GLU A 51 -12.73 15.52 -1.48
N THR A 52 -12.11 15.15 -0.36
CA THR A 52 -12.01 13.74 0.07
C THR A 52 -12.92 13.36 1.24
N GLY A 53 -13.72 14.29 1.76
CA GLY A 53 -14.77 14.01 2.75
C GLY A 53 -15.17 15.15 3.68
N ASN A 54 -14.58 16.35 3.57
CA ASN A 54 -14.90 17.52 4.37
C ASN A 54 -16.38 17.91 4.23
N ASP A 55 -16.96 17.88 3.02
CA ASP A 55 -18.38 18.20 2.82
C ASP A 55 -19.29 17.26 3.63
N VAL A 56 -19.00 15.96 3.65
CA VAL A 56 -19.77 14.99 4.45
C VAL A 56 -19.50 15.14 5.95
N GLN A 57 -18.30 15.60 6.32
CA GLN A 57 -17.98 15.90 7.71
C GLN A 57 -18.79 17.11 8.23
N ASP A 58 -18.91 18.17 7.42
CA ASP A 58 -19.66 19.38 7.75
C ASP A 58 -21.17 19.18 7.58
N ASN A 59 -21.58 18.38 6.59
CA ASN A 59 -22.96 18.02 6.30
C ASN A 59 -23.12 16.49 6.15
N PRO A 60 -23.36 15.76 7.25
CA PRO A 60 -23.57 14.31 7.23
C PRO A 60 -24.76 13.85 6.38
N SER A 61 -25.67 14.76 6.03
CA SER A 61 -26.84 14.48 5.16
C SER A 61 -26.56 14.74 3.68
N SER A 62 -25.33 15.09 3.32
CA SER A 62 -24.92 15.33 1.93
C SER A 62 -25.24 14.13 1.04
N ILE A 63 -25.61 14.42 -0.21
CA ILE A 63 -25.91 13.40 -1.22
C ILE A 63 -24.67 12.56 -1.54
N PHE A 64 -23.47 13.10 -1.35
CA PHE A 64 -22.19 12.41 -1.60
C PHE A 64 -21.91 11.29 -0.60
N ALA A 65 -22.61 11.27 0.54
CA ALA A 65 -22.53 10.20 1.54
C ALA A 65 -23.37 8.96 1.18
N ARG A 66 -23.95 8.93 -0.03
CA ARG A 66 -24.91 7.90 -0.48
C ARG A 66 -24.60 7.48 -1.91
N PHE A 67 -25.07 6.29 -2.29
CA PHE A 67 -25.06 5.87 -3.69
C PHE A 67 -25.83 6.87 -4.58
N PRO A 68 -25.42 7.10 -5.84
CA PRO A 68 -24.42 6.34 -6.59
C PRO A 68 -22.95 6.70 -6.28
N TYR A 69 -22.68 7.77 -5.52
CA TYR A 69 -21.32 8.19 -5.20
C TYR A 69 -20.57 7.10 -4.43
N GLY A 70 -19.50 6.59 -5.02
CA GLY A 70 -18.75 5.41 -4.59
C GLY A 70 -19.23 4.04 -5.12
N GLU A 71 -20.10 3.99 -6.13
CA GLU A 71 -20.58 2.73 -6.73
C GLU A 71 -19.45 1.88 -7.31
N THR A 72 -18.49 2.48 -8.03
CA THR A 72 -17.37 1.72 -8.63
C THR A 72 -16.45 1.10 -7.58
N VAL A 73 -16.39 1.68 -6.38
CA VAL A 73 -15.64 1.16 -5.23
C VAL A 73 -16.54 0.42 -4.22
N LYS A 74 -17.82 0.21 -4.55
CA LYS A 74 -18.83 -0.54 -3.79
C LYS A 74 -19.05 -0.03 -2.36
N LYS A 75 -18.83 1.27 -2.14
CA LYS A 75 -18.99 1.91 -0.82
C LYS A 75 -19.19 3.40 -1.01
N ALA A 76 -20.18 3.98 -0.34
CA ALA A 76 -20.33 5.43 -0.27
C ALA A 76 -19.02 6.07 0.23
N THR A 77 -18.41 6.90 -0.61
CA THR A 77 -17.09 7.49 -0.35
C THR A 77 -17.17 8.82 0.37
N GLY A 78 -18.32 9.50 0.32
CA GLY A 78 -18.45 10.88 0.76
C GLY A 78 -17.80 11.89 -0.19
N ARG A 79 -17.54 11.48 -1.44
CA ARG A 79 -16.86 12.28 -2.47
C ARG A 79 -17.81 12.56 -3.61
N CYS A 80 -17.54 13.63 -4.36
CA CYS A 80 -18.31 14.00 -5.55
C CYS A 80 -17.98 13.12 -6.78
N SER A 81 -17.76 11.82 -6.59
CA SER A 81 -17.37 10.87 -7.64
C SER A 81 -17.82 9.44 -7.29
N ASP A 82 -18.08 8.64 -8.33
CA ASP A 82 -18.41 7.22 -8.20
C ASP A 82 -17.19 6.35 -7.88
N GLY A 83 -15.97 6.92 -7.92
CA GLY A 83 -14.71 6.21 -7.72
C GLY A 83 -13.65 6.98 -6.92
N LEU A 84 -12.37 6.70 -7.20
CA LEU A 84 -11.25 7.44 -6.62
C LEU A 84 -11.11 8.82 -7.28
N LEU A 85 -10.60 9.79 -6.53
CA LEU A 85 -10.29 11.12 -7.04
C LEU A 85 -8.85 11.17 -7.55
N MET A 86 -8.60 12.06 -8.51
CA MET A 86 -7.25 12.40 -8.92
C MET A 86 -6.54 13.12 -7.78
N ILE A 87 -5.29 12.75 -7.57
CA ILE A 87 -4.33 13.39 -6.66
C ILE A 87 -3.18 13.89 -7.53
#